data_AF-A0A534IT13-F1
#
_entry.id   AF-A0A534IT13-F1
#
_cell.length_a   1.000
_cell.length_b   1.000
_cell.length_c   1.000
_cell.angle_alpha   90.00
_cell.angle_beta   90.00
_cell.angle_gamma   90.00
#
_symmetry.space_group_name_H-M   'P 1'
#
loop_
_entity.id
_entity.type
_entity.pdbx_description
1 polymer ?
#
loop_
_entity_poly.entity_id
_entity_poly.type
_entity_poly.pdbx_seq_one_letter_code
_entity_poly.pdbx_strand_id
1 'polypeptide(L)' 'MVQSSNHPATRVRLAALALEQCDPKRCTARKLIRFGLVEAASRAGRLPPGSVVLHPEGEH' A
#
# COMPACT_ATOMS: atom_id res chain seq x y z
N MET A 1 10.73 5.52 -16.40
CA MET A 1 11.07 6.62 -15.48
C MET A 1 9.77 7.10 -14.86
N VAL A 2 9.40 6.60 -13.67
CA VAL A 2 8.21 7.10 -12.95
C VAL A 2 8.56 8.51 -12.47
N GLN A 3 7.87 9.49 -13.03
CA GLN A 3 8.05 10.90 -12.69
C GLN A 3 7.65 11.11 -11.23
N SER A 4 8.61 11.58 -10.43
CA SER A 4 8.38 12.09 -9.09
C SER A 4 7.54 13.35 -9.18
N SER A 5 6.22 13.22 -9.03
CA SER A 5 5.33 14.35 -8.86
C SER A 5 5.66 15.05 -7.54
N ASN A 6 6.26 16.23 -7.68
CA ASN A 6 6.63 17.17 -6.64
C ASN A 6 5.34 17.74 -6.00
N HIS A 7 4.88 17.15 -4.88
CA HIS A 7 3.84 17.73 -4.03
C HIS A 7 4.44 18.05 -2.66
N PRO A 8 4.19 19.24 -2.08
CA PRO A 8 4.65 19.62 -0.74
C PRO A 8 3.75 18.98 0.33
N ALA A 9 3.60 17.66 0.29
CA ALA A 9 2.83 16.91 1.29
C ALA A 9 3.81 16.24 2.23
N THR A 10 3.65 16.48 3.54
CA THR A 10 4.20 15.67 4.63
C THR A 10 4.36 14.22 4.17
N ARG A 11 5.58 13.67 4.24
CA ARG A 11 5.95 12.38 3.64
C ARG A 11 5.03 11.25 4.16
N VAL A 12 3.91 10.99 3.46
CA VAL A 12 2.94 9.95 3.82
C VAL A 12 3.56 8.59 3.52
N ARG A 13 3.60 7.71 4.52
CA ARG A 13 4.05 6.32 4.34
C ARG A 13 2.85 5.46 3.97
N LEU A 14 2.96 4.76 2.85
CA LEU A 14 1.92 3.85 2.36
C LEU A 14 2.34 2.41 2.59
N ALA A 15 1.43 1.60 3.11
CA ALA A 15 1.60 0.16 3.25
C ALA A 15 0.46 -0.58 2.56
N ALA A 16 0.77 -1.68 1.89
CA ALA A 16 -0.20 -2.53 1.23
C ALA A 16 -0.28 -3.90 1.91
N LEU A 17 -1.49 -4.29 2.32
CA LEU A 17 -1.76 -5.63 2.79
C LEU A 17 -1.83 -6.58 1.60
N ALA A 18 -0.87 -7.50 1.50
CA ALA A 18 -0.80 -8.51 0.44
C ALA A 18 -1.00 -9.91 1.04
N LEU A 19 -2.20 -10.47 0.86
CA LEU A 19 -2.56 -11.81 1.37
C LEU A 19 -2.22 -12.95 0.40
N GLU A 20 -1.59 -12.66 -0.75
CA GLU A 20 -1.24 -13.64 -1.80
C GLU A 20 -2.43 -14.47 -2.36
N GLN A 21 -3.67 -14.01 -2.15
CA GLN A 21 -4.91 -14.66 -2.64
C GLN A 21 -5.37 -14.12 -4.01
N CYS A 22 -4.46 -13.58 -4.81
CA CYS A 22 -4.78 -12.94 -6.09
C CYS A 22 -3.79 -13.35 -7.19
N ASP A 23 -4.18 -13.15 -8.45
CA ASP A 23 -3.26 -13.36 -9.56
C ASP A 23 -2.09 -12.34 -9.48
N PRO A 24 -0.84 -12.81 -9.40
CA PRO A 24 0.33 -11.96 -9.19
C PRO A 24 0.57 -10.96 -10.33
N LYS A 25 0.14 -11.28 -11.56
CA LYS A 25 0.36 -10.46 -12.75
C LYS A 25 -0.69 -9.35 -12.87
N ARG A 26 -1.87 -9.54 -12.28
CA ARG A 26 -2.98 -8.58 -12.34
C ARG A 26 -3.12 -7.71 -11.09
N CYS A 27 -2.43 -8.05 -10.00
CA CYS A 27 -2.54 -7.33 -8.74
C CYS A 27 -1.86 -5.95 -8.76
N THR A 28 -2.65 -4.89 -8.63
CA THR A 28 -2.16 -3.50 -8.54
C THR A 28 -1.30 -3.26 -7.31
N ALA A 29 -1.65 -3.83 -6.15
CA ALA A 29 -0.84 -3.69 -4.93
C ALA A 29 0.58 -4.23 -5.13
N ARG A 30 0.73 -5.40 -5.78
CA ARG A 30 2.05 -5.95 -6.13
C ARG A 30 2.82 -5.09 -7.12
N LYS A 31 2.12 -4.45 -8.07
CA LYS A 31 2.74 -3.50 -9.00
C LYS A 31 3.30 -2.28 -8.25
N LEU A 32 2.56 -1.74 -7.27
CA LEU A 32 3.01 -0.64 -6.42
C LEU A 32 4.22 -1.02 -5.55
N ILE A 33 4.18 -2.21 -4.93
CA ILE A 33 5.32 -2.76 -4.15
C ILE A 33 6.56 -2.87 -5.05
N ARG A 34 6.40 -3.41 -6.26
CA ARG A 34 7.51 -3.56 -7.23
C ARG A 34 8.13 -2.23 -7.65
N PHE A 35 7.35 -1.15 -7.70
CA PHE A 35 7.84 0.20 -7.99
C PHE A 35 8.38 0.94 -6.77
N GLY A 36 8.37 0.33 -5.58
CA GLY A 36 8.86 0.96 -4.35
C GLY A 36 7.97 2.10 -3.85
N LEU A 37 6.70 2.14 -4.27
CA LEU A 37 5.75 3.19 -3.90
C LEU A 37 5.03 2.91 -2.57
N VAL A 38 5.02 1.63 -2.14
CA VAL A 38 4.38 1.18 -0.90
C VAL A 38 5.19 0.06 -0.26
N GLU A 39 5.12 -0.06 1.06
CA GLU A 39 5.72 -1.17 1.83
C GLU A 39 4.77 -2.37 1.85
N ALA A 40 5.30 -3.60 1.74
CA ALA A 40 4.49 -4.80 1.78
C ALA A 40 4.23 -5.25 3.23
N ALA A 41 2.96 -5.43 3.59
CA ALA A 41 2.55 -6.09 4.83
C ALA A 41 1.94 -7.46 4.51
N SER A 42 2.53 -8.53 5.04
CA SER A 42 2.05 -9.91 4.81
C SER A 42 0.83 -10.30 5.66
N ARG A 43 0.48 -9.48 6.66
CA ARG A 43 -0.67 -9.69 7.55
C ARG A 43 -1.10 -8.36 8.17
N ALA A 44 -2.38 -8.23 8.50
CA ALA A 44 -2.95 -6.99 9.05
C ALA A 44 -2.22 -6.51 10.32
N GLY A 45 -1.85 -7.44 11.23
CA GLY A 45 -1.12 -7.11 12.45
C GLY A 45 0.35 -6.66 12.25
N ARG A 46 0.84 -6.52 11.02
CA ARG A 46 2.13 -5.90 10.71
C ARG A 46 2.00 -4.48 10.15
N LEU A 47 0.77 -3.97 10.01
CA LEU A 47 0.54 -2.57 9.68
C LEU A 47 1.02 -1.69 10.85
N PRO A 48 1.59 -0.51 10.58
CA PRO A 48 2.00 0.43 11.63
C PRO A 48 0.81 0.79 12.54
N PRO A 49 0.98 0.83 13.87
CA PRO A 49 -0.08 1.26 14.76
C PRO A 49 -0.49 2.72 14.44
N GLY A 50 -1.79 3.01 14.53
CA GLY A 50 -2.35 4.33 14.23
C GLY A 50 -2.40 4.68 12.73
N SER A 51 -2.21 3.70 11.84
CA SER A 51 -2.40 3.91 10.41
C SER A 51 -3.88 3.99 10.03
N VAL A 52 -4.20 4.83 9.06
CA VAL A 52 -5.54 4.88 8.45
C VAL A 52 -5.67 3.69 7.50
N VAL A 53 -6.59 2.78 7.80
CA VAL A 53 -6.85 1.61 6.97
C VAL A 53 -7.95 1.95 5.98
N LEU A 54 -7.66 1.82 4.69
CA LEU A 54 -8.68 1.92 3.65
C LEU A 54 -9.47 0.61 3.64
N HIS A 55 -10.62 0.60 4.29
CA HIS A 55 -11.57 -0.50 4.26
C HIS A 55 -12.67 -0.23 3.23
N PRO A 56 -13.09 -1.21 2.40
CA PRO A 56 -14.10 -0.99 1.35
C PRO A 56 -15.44 -0.49 1.88
N GLU A 57 -15.77 -0.82 3.12
CA GLU A 57 -17.03 -0.44 3.77
C GLU A 57 -16.95 0.90 4.54
N GLY A 58 -15.78 1.55 4.58
CA GLY A 58 -15.59 2.81 5.32
C GLY A 58 -15.14 2.60 6.78
N GLU A 59 -15.69 3.39 7.70
CA GLU A 59 -15.31 3.37 9.12
C GLU A 59 -15.77 2.08 9.83
N HIS A 60 -14.81 1.35 10.43
CA HIS A 60 -15.02 0.25 11.38
C HIS A 60 -14.00 0.35 12.52
#